data_AF-A0A9E2R4G9-F1
#
_entry.id   AF-A0A9E2R4G9-F1
#
_cell.length_a   1.000
_cell.length_b   1.000
_cell.length_c   1.000
_cell.angle_alpha   90.00
_cell.angle_beta   90.00
_cell.angle_gamma   90.00
#
_symmetry.space_group_name_H-M   'P 1'
#
loop_
_entity.id
_entity.type
_entity.pdbx_description
1 polymer ?
#
loop_
_entity_poly.entity_id
_entity_poly.type
_entity_poly.pdbx_seq_one_letter_code
_entity_poly.pdbx_strand_id
1 'polypeptide(L)'
;MRSAPRPVAPAIRRISAVLPNGVFAPYTSIPTNIFFFDRSGPTREVWYYEQPLPEGRKNYTKTAPIQFEEFSTLLAWWGLAGRANDRKETDRA
;
A
#
# COMPACT_ATOMS: atom_id res chain seq x y z
N MET A 1 30.16 30.94 10.52
CA MET A 1 29.84 29.74 9.72
C MET A 1 28.51 29.16 10.20
N ARG A 2 27.40 29.43 9.50
CA ARG A 2 26.12 28.76 9.77
C ARG A 2 26.11 27.48 8.93
N SER A 3 26.21 26.34 9.60
CA SER A 3 26.07 25.03 8.97
C SER A 3 24.69 24.94 8.31
N ALA A 4 24.66 24.76 6.99
CA ALA A 4 23.42 24.50 6.28
C ALA A 4 22.82 23.17 6.77
N PRO A 5 21.50 23.07 6.97
CA PRO A 5 20.87 21.81 7.36
C PRO A 5 21.14 20.77 6.27
N ARG A 6 21.75 19.64 6.66
CA ARG A 6 21.99 18.51 5.75
C ARG A 6 20.64 18.00 5.23
N PRO A 7 20.48 17.78 3.92
CA PRO A 7 19.27 17.15 3.41
C PRO A 7 19.15 15.77 4.05
N VAL A 8 18.08 15.57 4.82
CA VAL A 8 17.69 14.23 5.27
C VAL A 8 17.33 13.44 4.02
N ALA A 9 18.19 12.48 3.67
CA ALA A 9 17.89 11.52 2.62
C ALA A 9 16.50 10.89 2.89
N PRO A 10 15.66 10.68 1.87
CA PRO A 10 14.33 10.12 2.08
C PRO A 10 14.47 8.79 2.82
N ALA A 11 13.80 8.67 3.97
CA ALA A 11 13.84 7.46 4.76
C ALA A 11 13.38 6.26 3.91
N ILE A 12 14.12 5.15 3.98
CA ILE A 12 13.76 3.89 3.34
C ILE A 12 12.51 3.35 4.06
N ARG A 13 11.36 3.50 3.39
CA ARG A 13 10.04 3.16 3.92
C ARG A 13 9.57 1.86 3.25
N ARG A 14 9.34 0.82 4.05
CA ARG A 14 8.75 -0.45 3.58
C ARG A 14 7.23 -0.35 3.65
N ILE A 15 6.54 -1.08 2.78
CA ILE A 15 5.08 -1.05 2.73
C ILE A 15 4.53 -2.46 2.65
N SER A 16 3.45 -2.71 3.38
CA SER A 16 2.62 -3.90 3.28
C SER A 16 1.25 -3.49 2.73
N ALA A 17 0.79 -4.16 1.68
CA ALA A 17 -0.56 -4.01 1.14
C ALA A 17 -1.34 -5.30 1.40
N VAL A 18 -2.48 -5.19 2.08
CA VAL A 18 -3.39 -6.29 2.38
C VAL A 18 -4.47 -6.32 1.30
N LEU A 19 -4.60 -7.45 0.61
CA LEU A 19 -5.61 -7.70 -0.41
C LEU A 19 -6.79 -8.47 0.18
N PRO A 20 -8.05 -8.08 -0.12
CA PRO A 20 -9.22 -8.76 0.39
C PRO A 20 -9.37 -10.20 -0.10
N ASN A 21 -10.28 -10.92 0.54
CA ASN A 21 -10.59 -12.31 0.22
C ASN A 21 -11.06 -12.49 -1.23
N GLY A 22 -10.66 -13.60 -1.83
CA GLY A 22 -11.13 -14.02 -3.15
C GLY A 22 -10.47 -13.30 -4.33
N VAL A 23 -9.44 -12.46 -4.09
CA VAL A 23 -8.66 -11.85 -5.19
C VAL A 23 -8.07 -12.91 -6.14
N PHE A 24 -7.70 -14.08 -5.60
CA PHE A 24 -7.20 -15.21 -6.39
C PHE A 24 -8.25 -16.29 -6.66
N ALA A 25 -9.54 -15.96 -6.58
CA ALA A 25 -10.59 -16.92 -6.90
C ALA A 25 -10.49 -17.37 -8.37
N PRO A 26 -10.65 -18.67 -8.67
CA PRO A 26 -11.09 -19.75 -7.80
C PRO A 26 -9.95 -20.54 -7.11
N TYR A 27 -8.70 -20.14 -7.28
CA TYR A 27 -7.54 -20.90 -6.79
C TYR A 27 -7.42 -20.88 -5.27
N THR A 28 -7.75 -19.74 -4.65
CA THR A 28 -7.84 -19.63 -3.19
C THR A 28 -8.70 -18.45 -2.77
N SER A 29 -9.35 -18.58 -1.62
CA SER A 29 -10.12 -17.52 -0.96
C SER A 29 -9.35 -16.84 0.17
N ILE A 30 -8.11 -17.25 0.42
CA ILE A 30 -7.28 -16.76 1.52
C ILE A 30 -6.86 -15.30 1.24
N PRO A 31 -6.98 -14.38 2.21
CA PRO A 31 -6.50 -13.01 2.07
C PRO A 31 -4.97 -13.00 1.88
N THR A 32 -4.47 -12.09 1.07
CA THR A 32 -3.06 -12.07 0.65
C THR A 32 -2.40 -10.76 1.01
N ASN A 33 -1.19 -10.86 1.57
CA ASN A 33 -0.38 -9.70 1.92
C ASN A 33 0.80 -9.59 0.95
N ILE A 34 0.98 -8.39 0.40
CA ILE A 34 2.10 -8.06 -0.48
C ILE A 34 3.04 -7.15 0.27
N PHE A 35 4.29 -7.55 0.37
CA PHE A 35 5.33 -6.74 0.99
C PHE A 35 6.27 -6.14 -0.04
N PHE A 36 6.50 -4.84 0.07
CA PHE A 36 7.43 -4.09 -0.74
C PHE A 36 8.67 -3.75 0.10
N PHE A 37 9.80 -4.31 -0.33
CA PHE A 37 11.09 -4.15 0.34
C PHE A 37 12.14 -3.70 -0.67
N ASP A 38 13.03 -2.81 -0.25
CA ASP A 38 14.29 -2.57 -0.94
C ASP A 38 15.47 -3.11 -0.11
N ARG A 39 16.64 -3.24 -0.76
CA ARG A 39 17.89 -3.67 -0.13
C ARG A 39 18.83 -2.50 0.19
N SER A 40 18.33 -1.27 0.13
CA SER A 40 19.17 -0.07 0.23
C SER A 40 19.60 0.25 1.67
N GLY A 41 19.08 -0.48 2.67
CA GLY A 41 19.52 -0.37 4.05
C GLY A 41 18.57 -1.02 5.06
N PRO A 42 18.85 -0.82 6.36
CA PRO A 42 17.96 -1.25 7.43
C PRO A 42 16.65 -0.43 7.41
N THR A 43 15.54 -1.08 7.76
CA THR A 43 14.25 -0.39 7.79
C THR A 43 14.05 0.43 9.02
N ARG A 44 13.48 1.60 8.77
CA ARG A 44 13.14 2.58 9.80
C ARG A 44 11.63 2.64 10.02
N GLU A 45 10.84 2.52 8.96
CA GLU A 45 9.38 2.66 9.01
C GLU A 45 8.72 1.61 8.11
N VAL A 46 7.63 1.01 8.61
CA VAL A 46 6.74 0.11 7.85
C VAL A 46 5.36 0.74 7.80
N TRP A 47 4.81 0.90 6.60
CA TRP A 47 3.44 1.35 6.40
C TRP A 47 2.54 0.18 6.03
N TYR A 48 1.31 0.19 6.54
CA TYR A 48 0.29 -0.79 6.22
C TYR A 48 -0.83 -0.10 5.45
N TYR A 49 -1.22 -0.70 4.32
CA TYR A 49 -2.36 -0.27 3.54
C TYR A 49 -3.31 -1.45 3.40
N GLU A 50 -4.55 -1.25 3.84
CA GLU A 50 -5.62 -2.22 3.63
C GLU A 50 -6.47 -1.75 2.44
N GLN A 51 -6.52 -2.57 1.40
CA GLN A 51 -7.34 -2.27 0.23
C GLN A 51 -8.82 -2.46 0.59
N PRO A 52 -9.65 -1.40 0.51
CA PRO A 52 -11.06 -1.54 0.81
C PRO A 52 -11.75 -2.43 -0.23
N LEU A 53 -12.81 -3.11 0.21
CA LEU A 53 -13.71 -3.80 -0.71
C LEU A 53 -14.58 -2.79 -1.47
N PRO A 54 -14.89 -3.03 -2.74
CA PRO A 54 -15.81 -2.18 -3.50
C PRO A 54 -17.23 -2.25 -2.91
N GLU A 55 -17.97 -1.15 -3.04
CA GLU A 55 -19.31 -1.01 -2.45
C GLU A 55 -20.24 -2.16 -2.86
N GLY A 56 -20.92 -2.74 -1.87
CA GLY A 56 -21.85 -3.84 -2.06
C GLY A 56 -21.22 -5.23 -2.23
N ARG A 57 -19.88 -5.37 -2.16
CA ARG A 57 -19.20 -6.67 -2.24
C ARG A 57 -18.53 -7.04 -0.92
N LYS A 58 -18.70 -8.31 -0.52
CA LYS A 58 -18.02 -8.89 0.65
C LYS A 58 -16.71 -9.60 0.31
N ASN A 59 -16.58 -10.13 -0.92
CA ASN A 59 -15.41 -10.84 -1.42
C ASN A 59 -15.33 -10.68 -2.95
N TYR A 60 -14.14 -10.87 -3.52
CA TYR A 60 -13.99 -11.04 -4.97
C TYR A 60 -14.32 -12.49 -5.38
N THR A 61 -14.76 -12.66 -6.63
CA THR A 61 -15.15 -13.97 -7.18
C THR A 61 -14.63 -14.12 -8.60
N LYS A 62 -14.72 -15.33 -9.16
CA LYS A 62 -14.35 -15.58 -10.57
C LYS A 62 -15.09 -14.67 -11.55
N THR A 63 -16.36 -14.34 -11.25
CA THR A 63 -17.21 -13.50 -12.10
C THR A 63 -17.09 -12.01 -11.78
N ALA A 64 -16.47 -11.66 -10.65
CA ALA A 64 -16.25 -10.30 -10.18
C ALA A 64 -14.84 -10.17 -9.60
N PRO A 65 -13.79 -10.23 -10.45
CA PRO A 65 -12.41 -10.11 -10.00
C PRO A 65 -12.07 -8.66 -9.63
N ILE A 66 -10.97 -8.50 -8.90
CA ILE A 66 -10.41 -7.18 -8.62
C ILE A 66 -10.03 -6.47 -9.92
N GLN A 67 -10.36 -5.19 -10.01
CA GLN A 67 -10.05 -4.34 -11.16
C GLN A 67 -8.85 -3.44 -10.86
N PHE A 68 -8.15 -3.01 -11.92
CA PHE A 68 -6.97 -2.16 -11.77
C PHE A 68 -7.31 -0.80 -11.18
N GLU A 69 -8.49 -0.28 -11.53
CA GLU A 69 -9.04 1.00 -11.09
C GLU A 69 -9.19 1.06 -9.57
N GLU A 70 -9.41 -0.09 -8.92
CA GLU A 70 -9.52 -0.17 -7.46
C GLU A 70 -8.18 0.15 -6.77
N PHE A 71 -7.04 -0.05 -7.45
CA PHE A 71 -5.73 0.33 -6.93
C PHE A 71 -5.40 1.82 -7.09
N SER A 72 -6.25 2.61 -7.75
CA SER A 72 -6.01 4.05 -7.92
C SER A 72 -5.81 4.77 -6.57
N THR A 73 -6.59 4.40 -5.55
CA THR A 73 -6.45 4.92 -4.18
C THR A 73 -5.13 4.52 -3.54
N LEU A 74 -4.71 3.26 -3.71
CA LEU A 74 -3.40 2.78 -3.25
C LEU A 74 -2.25 3.55 -3.92
N LEU A 75 -2.32 3.75 -5.25
CA LEU A 75 -1.31 4.46 -6.03
C LEU A 75 -1.22 5.94 -5.64
N ALA A 76 -2.37 6.58 -5.41
CA ALA A 76 -2.46 7.95 -4.92
C ALA A 76 -1.87 8.06 -3.50
N TRP A 77 -2.22 7.15 -2.59
CA TRP A 77 -1.69 7.11 -1.23
C TRP A 77 -0.17 6.83 -1.19
N TRP A 78 0.33 5.95 -2.08
CA TRP A 78 1.76 5.65 -2.19
C TRP A 78 2.57 6.88 -2.61
N GLY A 79 1.97 7.84 -3.32
CA GLY A 79 2.62 9.06 -3.78
C GLY A 79 3.36 8.92 -5.11
N LEU A 80 3.00 7.92 -5.94
CA LEU A 80 3.51 7.80 -7.32
C LEU A 80 3.00 8.95 -8.23
N ALA A 81 1.87 9.57 -7.87
CA ALA A 81 1.26 10.67 -8.63
C ALA A 81 1.74 12.08 -8.23
N GLY A 82 2.52 12.23 -7.15
CA GLY A 82 3.01 13.53 -6.71
C GLY A 82 3.52 13.51 -5.26
N ARG A 83 4.73 14.06 -5.04
CA ARG A 83 5.46 14.24 -3.76
C ARG A 83 5.30 13.12 -2.72
N ALA A 84 6.36 12.35 -2.54
CA ALA A 84 6.53 11.19 -1.65
C ALA A 84 6.29 11.39 -0.12
N ASN A 85 5.69 12.51 0.33
CA ASN A 85 5.66 12.92 1.73
C ASN A 85 4.29 13.27 2.34
N ASP A 86 3.17 13.22 1.61
CA ASP A 86 1.85 13.53 2.17
C ASP A 86 1.01 12.27 2.48
N ARG A 87 1.65 11.20 2.96
CA ARG A 87 0.95 10.02 3.47
C ARG A 87 0.19 10.41 4.73
N LYS A 88 -1.14 10.48 4.65
CA LYS A 88 -1.99 10.62 5.84
C LYS A 88 -2.23 9.25 6.45
N GLU A 89 -1.85 9.12 7.72
CA GLU A 89 -2.23 7.98 8.56
C GLU A 89 -3.76 7.98 8.70
N THR A 90 -4.38 6.84 8.43
CA THR A 90 -5.81 6.65 8.65
C THR A 90 -5.96 5.66 9.77
N ASP A 91 -6.56 6.07 10.89
CA ASP A 91 -7.01 5.19 11.97
C ASP A 91 -8.08 4.25 11.42
N ARG A 92 -7.63 3.09 10.94
CA ARG A 92 -8.48 1.91 10.79
C ARG A 92 -7.79 0.80 11.55
N ALA A 93 -7.99 0.84 12.86
CA ALA A 93 -7.78 -0.26 13.79
C ALA A 93 -9.05 -1.12 13.85
#